data_AF-A0AAD8AK53-F1
#
_entry.id   AF-A0AAD8AK53-F1
#
_cell.length_a   1.000
_cell.length_b   1.000
_cell.length_c   1.000
_cell.angle_alpha   90.00
_cell.angle_beta   90.00
_cell.angle_gamma   90.00
#
_symmetry.space_group_name_H-M   'P 1'
#
loop_
_entity.id
_entity.type
_entity.pdbx_description
1 polymer ?
#
loop_
_entity_poly.entity_id
_entity_poly.type
_entity_poly.pdbx_seq_one_letter_code
_entity_poly.pdbx_strand_id
1 'polypeptide(L)' 'MENEVLNLAKKKGFQGIFTTNTSPLTQHRGPDLYDYEVLHDYQVNQYVAPDGSKPFQDAPDSQRAVCSWRRL' A
#
# COMPACT_ATOMS: atom_id res chain seq x y z
N MET A 1 12.70 3.21 10.07
CA MET A 1 11.45 2.43 10.17
C MET A 1 11.43 1.34 9.10
N GLU A 2 11.37 1.66 7.80
CA GLU A 2 11.33 0.64 6.73
C GLU A 2 12.49 -0.36 6.77
N ASN A 3 13.73 0.14 6.95
CA ASN A 3 14.92 -0.72 7.12
C ASN A 3 14.80 -1.72 8.27
N GLU A 4 14.14 -1.34 9.37
CA GLU A 4 13.96 -2.24 10.51
C GLU A 4 12.93 -3.34 10.19
N VAL A 5 11.88 -3.00 9.45
CA VAL A 5 10.90 -3.98 8.96
C VAL A 5 11.59 -4.98 8.03
N LEU A 6 12.43 -4.52 7.11
CA LEU A 6 13.21 -5.37 6.20
C LEU A 6 14.16 -6.30 6.95
N ASN A 7 14.92 -5.75 7.89
CA ASN A 7 15.85 -6.53 8.71
C ASN A 7 15.12 -7.59 9.54
N LEU A 8 13.98 -7.23 10.13
CA LEU A 8 13.16 -8.15 10.91
C LEU A 8 12.57 -9.25 10.02
N ALA A 9 12.04 -8.91 8.85
CA ALA A 9 11.43 -9.86 7.94
C ALA A 9 12.47 -10.88 7.44
N LYS A 10 13.70 -10.43 7.11
CA LYS A 10 14.83 -11.30 6.77
C LYS A 10 15.23 -12.20 7.94
N LYS A 11 15.39 -11.63 9.15
CA LYS A 11 15.74 -12.37 10.37
C LYS A 11 14.72 -13.45 10.71
N LYS A 12 13.45 -13.24 10.36
CA LYS A 12 12.34 -14.18 10.61
C LYS A 12 12.11 -15.16 9.46
N GLY A 13 12.85 -15.07 8.36
CA GLY A 13 12.75 -15.99 7.23
C GLY A 13 11.49 -15.81 6.37
N PHE A 14 10.91 -14.60 6.34
CA PHE A 14 9.82 -14.30 5.41
C PHE A 14 10.35 -14.21 3.96
N GLN A 15 9.46 -14.37 2.97
CA GLN A 15 9.82 -14.26 1.56
C GLN A 15 9.66 -12.85 0.98
N GLY A 16 8.95 -11.98 1.70
CA GLY A 16 8.59 -10.66 1.23
C GLY A 16 7.77 -9.88 2.23
N ILE A 17 7.49 -8.63 1.88
CA ILE A 17 6.62 -7.72 2.63
C ILE A 17 5.46 -7.33 1.73
N PHE A 18 4.26 -7.44 2.27
CA PHE A 18 3.00 -7.07 1.62
C PHE A 18 2.36 -5.91 2.38
N THR A 19 1.93 -4.88 1.67
CA THR A 19 1.37 -3.67 2.31
C THR A 19 0.31 -3.00 1.44
N THR A 20 -0.58 -2.26 2.08
CA THR A 20 -1.46 -1.29 1.40
C THR A 20 -1.16 0.09 1.95
N ASN A 21 -0.61 0.95 1.10
CA ASN A 21 -0.25 2.32 1.44
C ASN A 21 -1.38 3.28 1.05
N THR A 22 -1.89 4.03 2.02
CA THR A 22 -3.02 4.96 1.84
C THR A 22 -2.64 6.43 1.96
N SER A 23 -1.36 6.73 2.23
CA SER A 23 -0.84 8.11 2.21
C SER A 23 0.12 8.32 1.04
N PRO A 24 0.13 9.51 0.41
CA PRO A 24 1.06 9.82 -0.69
C PRO A 24 2.53 9.61 -0.30
N LEU A 25 2.90 9.96 0.94
CA LEU A 25 4.26 9.80 1.43
C LEU A 25 4.70 8.32 1.48
N THR A 26 3.81 7.44 1.92
CA THR A 26 4.09 6.00 1.98
C THR A 26 4.01 5.32 0.62
N GLN A 27 3.23 5.87 -0.32
CA GLN A 27 3.13 5.37 -1.69
C GLN A 27 4.38 5.70 -2.50
N HIS A 28 4.91 6.92 -2.40
CA HIS A 28 6.12 7.31 -3.13
C HIS A 28 7.37 6.57 -2.61
N ARG A 29 7.45 6.35 -1.29
CA ARG A 29 8.64 5.70 -0.70
C ARG A 29 8.75 4.21 -1.04
N GLY A 30 7.67 3.49 -1.30
CA GLY A 30 7.72 2.04 -1.55
C GLY A 30 8.43 1.68 -2.86
N PRO A 31 7.92 2.09 -4.03
CA PRO A 31 8.48 1.71 -5.33
C PRO A 31 9.85 2.35 -5.60
N ASP A 32 10.01 3.65 -5.29
CA ASP A 32 11.18 4.40 -5.77
C ASP A 32 12.43 4.25 -4.87
N LEU A 33 12.28 3.82 -3.62
CA LEU A 33 13.40 3.70 -2.66
C LEU A 33 13.61 2.27 -2.13
N TYR A 34 12.62 1.39 -2.24
CA TYR A 34 12.64 0.09 -1.58
C TYR A 34 12.20 -1.08 -2.48
N ASP A 35 12.07 -0.87 -3.79
CA ASP A 35 11.76 -1.91 -4.79
C ASP A 35 10.44 -2.66 -4.51
N TYR A 36 9.43 -1.98 -3.98
CA TYR A 36 8.08 -2.55 -3.90
C TYR A 36 7.40 -2.52 -5.27
N GLU A 37 6.97 -3.68 -5.74
CA GLU A 37 6.10 -3.85 -6.90
C GLU A 37 4.67 -3.44 -6.56
N VAL A 38 4.06 -2.56 -7.35
CA VAL A 38 2.64 -2.22 -7.22
C VAL A 38 1.81 -3.34 -7.83
N LEU A 39 1.03 -4.02 -6.99
CA LEU A 39 0.12 -5.08 -7.40
C LEU A 39 -1.29 -4.56 -7.70
N HIS A 40 -1.71 -3.50 -6.99
CA HIS A 40 -3.01 -2.88 -7.21
C HIS A 40 -2.98 -1.40 -6.84
N ASP A 41 -3.65 -0.58 -7.62
CA ASP A 41 -3.82 0.84 -7.34
C ASP A 41 -5.28 1.23 -7.52
N TYR A 42 -5.92 1.62 -6.41
CA TYR A 42 -7.37 1.83 -6.35
C TYR A 42 -7.73 3.26 -5.93
N GLN A 43 -8.71 3.84 -6.63
CA GLN A 43 -9.28 5.14 -6.28
C GLN A 43 -10.26 4.99 -5.12
N VAL A 44 -9.93 5.52 -3.95
CA VAL A 44 -10.70 5.20 -2.73
C VAL A 44 -12.17 5.61 -2.81
N ASN A 45 -12.48 6.72 -3.48
CA ASN A 45 -13.86 7.23 -3.61
C ASN A 45 -14.77 6.40 -4.54
N GLN A 46 -14.22 5.39 -5.21
CA GLN A 46 -14.98 4.44 -6.03
C GLN A 46 -15.45 3.22 -5.22
N TYR A 47 -14.98 3.05 -3.99
CA TYR A 47 -15.36 1.91 -3.15
C TYR A 47 -16.83 1.97 -2.75
N VAL A 48 -17.53 0.85 -2.97
CA VAL A 48 -18.92 0.63 -2.54
C VAL A 48 -18.92 -0.48 -1.50
N ALA A 49 -19.39 -0.17 -0.30
CA ALA A 49 -19.54 -1.15 0.77
C ALA A 49 -20.70 -2.11 0.49
N PRO A 50 -20.77 -3.28 1.17
CA PRO A 50 -21.83 -4.27 0.94
C PRO A 50 -23.26 -3.75 1.15
N ASP A 51 -23.44 -2.68 1.93
CA ASP A 51 -24.71 -1.99 2.16
C ASP A 51 -25.04 -0.94 1.08
N GLY A 52 -24.20 -0.80 0.06
CA GLY A 52 -24.32 0.18 -1.02
C GLY A 52 -23.76 1.56 -0.69
N SER A 53 -23.30 1.80 0.53
CA SER A 53 -22.71 3.09 0.91
C SER A 53 -21.33 3.30 0.28
N LYS A 54 -20.93 4.56 0.11
CA LYS A 54 -19.59 4.96 -0.36
C LYS A 54 -18.87 5.75 0.74
N PRO A 55 -18.22 5.08 1.69
CA PRO A 55 -17.66 5.74 2.88
C PRO A 55 -16.53 6.72 2.56
N PHE A 56 -15.92 6.64 1.38
CA PHE A 56 -14.84 7.52 0.93
C PHE A 56 -15.25 8.43 -0.23
N GLN A 57 -16.55 8.59 -0.51
CA GLN A 57 -17.04 9.36 -1.66
C GLN A 57 -16.54 10.80 -1.71
N ASP A 58 -16.30 11.42 -0.54
CA ASP A 58 -15.87 12.82 -0.42
C ASP A 58 -14.36 12.99 -0.60
N ALA A 59 -13.60 11.88 -0.73
CA ALA A 59 -12.18 11.94 -1.02
C ALA A 59 -11.94 12.41 -2.47
N PRO A 60 -10.86 13.16 -2.75
CA PRO A 60 -10.53 13.58 -4.11
C PRO A 60 -10.15 12.37 -4.97
N ASP A 61 -10.36 12.48 -6.29
CA ASP A 61 -10.03 11.42 -7.26
C ASP A 61 -8.53 11.03 -7.25
N SER A 62 -7.68 11.94 -6.81
CA SER A 62 -6.24 11.70 -6.65
C SER A 62 -5.88 10.82 -5.44
N GLN A 63 -6.80 10.58 -4.50
CA GLN A 63 -6.51 9.78 -3.32
C GLN A 63 -6.56 8.28 -3.66
N ARG A 64 -5.44 7.61 -3.42
CA ARG A 64 -5.21 6.21 -3.78
C ARG A 64 -5.07 5.31 -2.56
N ALA A 65 -5.44 4.05 -2.71
CA ALA A 65 -4.98 2.95 -1.87
C ALA A 65 -4.13 2.02 -2.75
N VAL A 66 -2.82 1.99 -2.51
CA VAL A 66 -1.86 1.26 -3.35
C VAL A 66 -1.41 0.01 -2.60
N CYS A 67 -1.74 -1.16 -3.16
CA CYS A 67 -1.30 -2.44 -2.68
C CYS A 67 0.02 -2.81 -3.35
N SER A 68 1.03 -3.13 -2.54
CA SER A 68 2.37 -3.40 -3.03
C SER A 68 2.99 -4.63 -2.36
N TRP A 69 3.90 -5.26 -3.09
CA TRP A 69 4.67 -6.41 -2.65
C TRP A 69 6.15 -6.18 -2.90
N ARG A 70 6.98 -6.55 -1.94
CA ARG A 70 8.42 -6.60 -2.11
C ARG A 70 8.93 -7.98 -1.77
N ARG A 71 9.72 -8.56 -2.65
CA ARG A 71 10.53 -9.76 -2.36
C ARG A 71 11.80 -9.39 -1.57
N LEU A 72 12.17 -10.18 -0.55
CA LEU A 72 13.32 -9.92 0.34
C LEU A 72 14.67 -10.39 -0.20
#